data_AF-A0A961DDX0-F1
#
_entry.id   AF-A0A961DDX0-F1
#
_cell.length_a   1.000
_cell.length_b   1.000
_cell.length_c   1.000
_cell.angle_alpha   90.00
_cell.angle_beta   90.00
_cell.angle_gamma   90.00
#
_symmetry.space_group_name_H-M   'P 1'
#
loop_
_entity.id
_entity.type
_entity.pdbx_description
1 polymer ?
#
loop_
_entity_poly.entity_id
_entity_poly.type
_entity_poly.pdbx_seq_one_letter_code
_entity_poly.pdbx_strand_id
1 'polypeptide(L)' 'EIAEDADDDYLTQMESEQRVRKGGKWLWERIGKRPNHYWDCEAMQVAAAVMLKLVGQESVKAGTEQNAETEPVAD' A
#
# COMPACT_ATOMS: atom_id res chain seq x y z
N GLU A 1 -10.59 0.64 5.15
CA GLU A 1 -11.24 0.10 6.36
C GLU A 1 -10.13 -0.27 7.32
N ILE A 2 -10.27 0.10 8.60
CA ILE A 2 -9.30 -0.24 9.65
C ILE A 2 -9.84 -1.49 10.34
N ALA A 3 -8.98 -2.47 10.61
CA ALA A 3 -9.40 -3.71 11.26
C ALA A 3 -9.90 -3.43 12.68
N GLU A 4 -11.01 -4.06 13.08
CA GLU A 4 -11.64 -3.82 14.39
C GLU A 4 -10.78 -4.27 15.58
N ASP A 5 -9.78 -5.11 15.32
CA ASP A 5 -8.82 -5.65 16.29
C ASP A 5 -7.50 -4.87 16.37
N ALA A 6 -7.36 -3.79 15.60
CA ALA A 6 -6.17 -2.94 15.64
C ALA A 6 -6.11 -2.18 16.97
N ASP A 7 -4.97 -2.29 17.66
CA ASP A 7 -4.71 -1.60 18.92
C ASP A 7 -4.64 -0.08 18.71
N ASP A 8 -5.17 0.70 19.66
CA ASP A 8 -5.15 2.17 19.66
C ASP A 8 -3.72 2.72 19.52
N ASP A 9 -2.74 2.02 20.09
CA ASP A 9 -1.32 2.36 19.97
C ASP A 9 -0.84 2.26 18.51
N TYR A 10 -1.31 1.26 17.76
CA TYR A 10 -1.00 1.13 16.33
C TYR A 10 -1.70 2.21 15.50
N LEU A 11 -2.99 2.47 15.79
CA LEU A 11 -3.75 3.53 15.12
C LEU A 11 -3.09 4.90 15.28
N THR A 12 -2.58 5.19 16.48
CA THR A 12 -1.85 6.43 16.76
C THR A 12 -0.55 6.54 15.94
N GLN A 13 0.11 5.42 15.64
CA GLN A 13 1.31 5.40 14.81
C GLN A 13 0.98 5.60 13.32
N MET A 14 -0.14 5.07 12.83
CA MET A 14 -0.62 5.32 11.46
C MET A 14 -0.87 6.81 11.20
N GLU A 15 -1.32 7.54 12.22
CA GLU A 15 -1.54 9.00 12.17
C GLU A 15 -0.32 9.81 12.62
N SER A 16 0.87 9.21 12.64
CA SER A 16 2.08 9.89 13.11
C SER A 16 2.72 10.80 12.05
N GLU A 17 2.31 10.72 10.78
CA GLU A 17 2.84 11.51 9.68
C GLU A 17 1.74 12.18 8.87
N GLN A 18 2.07 13.33 8.27
CA GLN A 18 1.19 14.02 7.33
C GLN A 18 1.94 14.46 6.09
N ARG A 19 1.21 14.49 4.98
CA ARG A 19 1.73 14.98 3.71
C ARG A 19 1.47 16.48 3.57
N VAL A 20 2.54 17.27 3.52
CA VAL A 20 2.49 18.73 3.41
C VAL A 20 3.22 19.22 2.16
N ARG A 21 2.79 20.36 1.62
CA ARG A 21 3.46 21.02 0.49
C ARG A 21 4.32 22.16 1.01
N LYS A 22 5.65 22.03 0.94
CA LYS A 22 6.61 23.07 1.31
C LYS A 22 7.55 23.38 0.15
N GLY A 23 7.74 24.66 -0.15
CA GLY A 23 8.63 25.09 -1.24
C GLY A 23 8.27 24.48 -2.61
N GLY A 24 6.98 24.24 -2.86
CA GLY A 24 6.50 23.64 -4.11
C GLY A 24 6.60 22.11 -4.20
N LYS A 25 7.26 21.43 -3.25
CA LYS A 25 7.41 19.97 -3.20
C LYS A 25 6.49 19.34 -2.16
N TRP A 26 6.05 18.11 -2.41
CA TRP A 26 5.33 17.29 -1.43
C TRP A 26 6.32 16.57 -0.53
N LEU A 27 6.14 16.71 0.77
CA LEU A 27 6.96 16.08 1.81
C LEU A 27 6.06 15.37 2.80
N TRP A 28 6.52 14.23 3.31
CA TRP A 28 5.93 13.59 4.48
C TRP A 28 6.68 14.10 5.71
N GLU A 29 5.93 14.61 6.67
CA GLU A 29 6.48 15.15 7.91
C GLU A 29 5.82 14.48 9.10
N ARG A 30 6.65 14.12 10.08
CA ARG A 30 6.20 13.59 11.35
C ARG A 30 5.44 14.65 12.16
N ILE A 31 4.32 14.23 12.73
CA ILE A 31 3.46 15.03 13.60
C ILE A 31 3.98 14.92 15.04
N GLY A 32 4.61 15.99 15.52
CA GLY A 32 5.10 16.11 16.89
C GLY A 32 6.13 15.03 17.26
N LYS A 33 5.90 14.33 18.38
CA LYS A 33 6.79 13.27 18.89
C LYS A 33 6.15 11.87 18.88
N ARG A 34 5.09 11.66 18.10
CA ARG A 34 4.43 10.35 18.00
C ARG A 34 5.43 9.26 17.55
N PRO A 35 5.35 8.03 18.08
CA PRO A 35 6.10 6.90 17.54
C PRO A 35 5.58 6.54 16.13
N ASN A 36 6.42 5.90 15.32
CA ASN A 36 6.09 5.48 13.95
C ASN A 36 6.65 4.10 13.57
N HIS A 37 7.27 3.40 14.52
CA HIS A 37 8.05 2.19 14.21
C HIS A 37 7.18 1.08 13.60
N TYR A 38 5.99 0.85 14.14
CA TYR A 38 5.10 -0.19 13.64
C TYR A 38 4.56 0.13 12.25
N TRP A 39 4.21 1.40 12.01
CA TRP A 39 3.75 1.85 10.71
C TRP A 39 4.85 1.78 9.65
N ASP A 40 6.09 2.18 9.98
CA ASP A 40 7.24 2.05 9.08
C ASP A 40 7.51 0.58 8.72
N CYS A 41 7.40 -0.33 9.69
CA CYS A 41 7.56 -1.76 9.46
C CYS A 41 6.49 -2.31 8.50
N GLU A 42 5.23 -1.91 8.62
CA GLU A 42 4.18 -2.32 7.68
C GLU A 42 4.40 -1.74 6.29
N ALA A 43 4.74 -0.44 6.19
CA ALA A 43 5.03 0.20 4.91
C ALA A 43 6.17 -0.51 4.16
N MET A 44 7.24 -0.91 4.87
CA MET A 44 8.34 -1.69 4.30
C MET A 44 7.91 -3.08 3.82
N GLN A 45 7.08 -3.77 4.60
CA GLN A 45 6.56 -5.10 4.22
C GLN A 45 5.70 -5.02 2.97
N VAL A 46 4.81 -4.01 2.88
CA VAL A 46 4.00 -3.76 1.70
C VAL A 46 4.88 -3.44 0.50
N ALA A 47 5.89 -2.59 0.66
CA ALA A 47 6.83 -2.28 -0.42
C ALA A 47 7.55 -3.53 -0.94
N ALA A 48 8.03 -4.40 -0.04
CA ALA A 48 8.65 -5.67 -0.42
C ALA A 48 7.67 -6.60 -1.14
N ALA A 49 6.43 -6.71 -0.65
CA ALA A 49 5.39 -7.51 -1.28
C ALA A 49 5.04 -7.01 -2.70
N VAL A 50 5.02 -5.69 -2.91
CA VAL A 50 4.85 -5.08 -4.24
C VAL A 50 6.05 -5.38 -5.16
N MET A 51 7.28 -5.26 -4.66
CA MET A 51 8.49 -5.57 -5.44
C MET A 51 8.53 -7.04 -5.88
N LEU A 52 8.08 -7.95 -5.02
CA LEU A 52 7.97 -9.38 -5.30
C LEU A 52 6.72 -9.74 -6.12
N LYS A 53 5.89 -8.75 -6.49
CA LYS A 53 4.61 -8.93 -7.17
C LYS A 53 3.68 -9.91 -6.43
N LEU A 54 3.72 -9.94 -5.11
CA LEU A 54 2.78 -10.72 -4.29
C LEU A 54 1.43 -10.00 -4.19
N VAL A 55 1.47 -8.66 -4.18
CA VAL A 55 0.27 -7.80 -4.26
C VAL A 55 -0.05 -7.53 -5.73
N GLY A 56 -1.32 -7.70 -6.13
CA GLY A 56 -1.79 -7.43 -7.50
C GLY A 56 -1.60 -8.57 -8.50
N GLN A 57 -1.19 -9.77 -8.05
CA GLN A 57 -1.15 -10.97 -8.90
C GLN A 57 -2.53 -11.31 -9.47
N GLU A 58 -3.57 -11.20 -8.65
CA GLU A 58 -4.95 -11.42 -9.05
C GLU A 58 -5.37 -10.50 -10.19
N SER A 59 -4.90 -9.25 -10.22
CA SER A 59 -5.19 -8.30 -11.30
C SER A 59 -4.55 -8.72 -12.64
N VAL A 60 -3.36 -9.33 -12.58
CA VAL A 60 -2.67 -9.84 -13.78
C VAL A 60 -3.31 -11.13 -14.27
N LYS A 61 -3.68 -12.06 -13.38
CA LYS A 61 -4.38 -13.31 -13.76
C LYS A 61 -5.74 -13.03 -14.39
N ALA A 62 -6.55 -12.16 -13.79
CA ALA A 62 -7.83 -11.75 -14.36
C ALA A 62 -7.69 -11.12 -15.75
N GLY A 63 -6.66 -10.28 -15.98
CA GLY A 63 -6.39 -9.70 -17.29
C GLY A 63 -5.81 -10.68 -18.33
N THR A 64 -5.17 -11.76 -17.88
CA THR A 64 -4.64 -12.81 -18.76
C THR A 64 -5.76 -13.75 -19.21
N GLU A 65 -6.64 -14.14 -18.29
CA GLU A 65 -7.82 -14.96 -18.59
C GLU A 65 -8.80 -14.21 -19.53
N GLN A 66 -9.02 -12.91 -19.29
CA GLN A 66 -9.83 -12.08 -20.20
C GLN A 66 -9.25 -11.95 -21.61
N ASN A 67 -7.91 -11.86 -21.76
CA ASN A 67 -7.28 -11.82 -23.09
C ASN A 67 -7.37 -13.17 -23.82
N ALA A 68 -7.23 -14.29 -23.09
CA ALA A 68 -7.30 -15.63 -23.65
C ALA A 68 -8.70 -15.99 -24.16
N GLU A 69 -9.77 -15.44 -23.56
CA GLU A 69 -11.15 -15.64 -24.04
C GLU A 69 -11.49 -14.81 -25.28
N THR A 70 -10.71 -13.75 -25.58
CA THR A 70 -10.97 -12.84 -26.70
C THR A 70 -10.19 -13.16 -27.99
N GLU A 71 -9.21 -14.06 -27.97
CA GLU A 71 -8.52 -14.46 -29.20
C GLU A 71 -9.39 -15.44 -30.02
N PRO A 72 -9.77 -15.10 -31.28
CA PRO A 72 -10.54 -16.00 -32.10
C PRO A 72 -9.67 -17.20 -32.49
N VAL A 73 -10.12 -18.40 -32.15
CA VAL A 73 -9.57 -19.67 -32.64
C VAL A 73 -9.66 -19.63 -34.17
N ALA A 74 -8.53 -19.44 -34.84
CA ALA A 74 -8.45 -19.52 -36.29
C ALA A 74 -8.53 -20.99 -36.71
N ASP A 75 -9.58 -21.31 -37.48
CA ASP A 75 -9.83 -22.61 -38.15
C ASP A 75 -8.81 -22.85 -39.28
#